data_AF-A0A261BWR9-F1
#
_entry.id   AF-A0A261BWR9-F1
#
_cell.length_a   1.000
_cell.length_b   1.000
_cell.length_c   1.000
_cell.angle_alpha   90.00
_cell.angle_beta   90.00
_cell.angle_gamma   90.00
#
_symmetry.space_group_name_H-M   'P 1'
#
loop_
_entity.id
_entity.type
_entity.pdbx_description
1 polymer ?
#
loop_
_entity_poly.entity_id
_entity_poly.type
_entity_poly.pdbx_seq_one_letter_code
_entity_poly.pdbx_strand_id
1 'polypeptide(L)'
;MQFYLIVPFIFFALQILKSDILKLIAVFLTSIIGGIAFSLINAHFAFNFMALRLWQFSAGFCALFWSRVLVKKLPEKVENPKVRAKIEKEDVVTTILSILFLCIFPSGIDKQVLRPLVTFATVMLTLLSSVFLHHLYEKQYLKLSWKYIFPLVFSLIAANACLQYSIREHTGFWKRSYPPELQTIIDSNKGLQDYWVRVPAKNDKCVTTDMKHPDQASHGYEYCEFPRGKGNISILNIGNSYVKNLNGHIRSQFNYNFSDYRYLSIIAGFGIYSDPLSEYTVELFKEQVKKYKPDVLFITARFSDYIKIPIQPNDTIVQQINENVKYYEKFAKKIYILGSLPLYKLNFINHFLQYAIQKPEDLEQLHLNQKVADEERKYAVERLKMIKCERCKIYDLSPAFLENGKYLSFDRNTTLTYVDNSIHLTGPGLELCDPIFSKLAREIMNSF
;
A
#
# COMPACT_ATOMS: atom_id res chain seq x y z
N MET A 1 5.16 8.49 19.82
CA MET A 1 6.38 9.18 20.30
C MET A 1 6.63 10.55 19.68
N GLN A 2 6.42 10.76 18.37
CA GLN A 2 6.71 12.05 17.69
C GLN A 2 5.94 13.27 18.27
N PHE A 3 4.74 13.07 18.82
CA PHE A 3 3.90 14.13 19.38
C PHE A 3 4.49 14.88 20.58
N TYR A 4 5.07 14.15 21.52
CA TYR A 4 5.58 14.72 22.78
C TYR A 4 6.80 15.63 22.56
N LEU A 5 7.44 15.54 21.39
CA LEU A 5 8.58 16.40 21.03
C LEU A 5 8.13 17.76 20.50
N ILE A 6 7.01 17.84 19.76
CA ILE A 6 6.56 19.09 19.11
C ILE A 6 5.63 19.91 19.99
N VAL A 7 4.83 19.24 20.83
CA VAL A 7 3.87 19.90 21.75
C VAL A 7 4.53 20.95 22.65
N PRO A 8 5.74 20.72 23.24
CA PRO A 8 6.45 21.76 23.97
C PRO A 8 6.75 23.01 23.14
N PHE A 9 7.19 22.86 21.88
CA PHE A 9 7.48 24.01 21.01
C PHE A 9 6.22 24.79 20.64
N ILE A 10 5.10 24.09 20.38
CA ILE A 10 3.80 24.74 20.16
C ILE A 10 3.38 25.51 21.41
N PHE A 11 3.53 24.91 22.59
CA PHE A 11 3.22 25.57 23.86
C PHE A 11 4.09 26.81 24.09
N PHE A 12 5.38 26.77 23.77
CA PHE A 12 6.28 27.92 23.83
C PHE A 12 5.91 29.01 22.82
N ALA A 13 5.56 28.64 21.58
CA ALA A 13 5.08 29.59 20.58
C ALA A 13 3.80 30.30 21.03
N LEU A 14 2.88 29.58 21.71
CA LEU A 14 1.69 30.16 22.31
C LEU A 14 2.02 31.15 23.46
N GLN A 15 3.18 31.05 24.12
CA GLN A 15 3.58 32.03 25.13
C GLN A 15 3.95 33.40 24.56
N ILE A 16 4.20 33.51 23.25
CA ILE A 16 4.41 34.80 22.56
C ILE A 16 3.15 35.67 22.64
N LEU A 17 1.97 35.04 22.65
CA LEU A 17 0.70 35.75 22.81
C LEU A 17 0.58 36.24 24.26
N LYS A 18 0.43 37.55 24.47
CA LYS A 18 0.40 38.13 25.83
C LYS A 18 -0.91 37.87 26.59
N SER A 19 -2.03 37.63 25.90
CA SER A 19 -3.35 37.46 26.50
C SER A 19 -3.80 36.00 26.52
N ASP A 20 -4.29 35.52 27.66
CA ASP A 20 -4.85 34.17 27.80
C ASP A 20 -6.09 33.96 26.91
N ILE A 21 -6.83 35.03 26.61
CA ILE A 21 -7.97 35.00 25.67
C ILE A 21 -7.46 34.78 24.24
N LEU A 22 -6.36 35.45 23.85
CA LEU A 22 -5.75 35.24 22.53
C LEU A 22 -5.15 33.84 22.40
N LYS A 23 -4.52 33.32 23.46
CA LYS A 23 -4.04 31.93 23.51
C LYS A 23 -5.19 30.95 23.33
N LEU A 24 -6.30 31.15 24.05
CA LEU A 24 -7.52 30.35 23.96
C LEU A 24 -8.10 30.36 22.54
N ILE A 25 -8.26 31.53 21.93
CA ILE A 25 -8.77 31.66 20.55
C ILE A 25 -7.85 30.92 19.57
N ALA A 26 -6.53 31.08 19.70
CA ALA A 26 -5.56 30.42 18.82
C ALA A 26 -5.63 28.89 18.90
N VAL A 27 -5.69 28.32 20.12
CA VAL A 27 -5.79 26.85 20.28
C VAL A 27 -7.16 26.31 19.90
N PHE A 28 -8.23 27.10 20.09
CA PHE A 28 -9.59 26.74 19.70
C PHE A 28 -9.75 26.67 18.19
N LEU A 29 -9.27 27.68 17.46
CA LEU A 29 -9.25 27.69 16.00
C LEU A 29 -8.37 26.55 15.45
N THR A 30 -7.22 26.30 16.05
CA THR A 30 -6.34 25.19 15.66
C THR A 30 -7.03 23.84 15.86
N SER A 31 -7.80 23.68 16.94
CA SER A 31 -8.56 22.45 17.23
C SER A 31 -9.68 22.23 16.22
N ILE A 32 -10.44 23.28 15.88
CA ILE A 32 -11.55 23.19 14.93
C ILE A 32 -11.04 22.93 13.51
N ILE A 33 -10.08 23.73 13.03
CA ILE A 33 -9.53 23.60 11.68
C ILE A 33 -8.84 22.24 11.52
N GLY A 34 -8.03 21.84 12.51
CA GLY A 34 -7.35 20.55 12.50
C GLY A 34 -8.32 19.36 12.59
N GLY A 35 -9.38 19.47 13.38
CA GLY A 35 -10.41 18.43 13.51
C GLY A 35 -11.25 18.26 12.24
N ILE A 36 -11.63 19.37 11.59
CA ILE A 36 -12.32 19.35 10.29
C ILE A 36 -11.41 18.74 9.23
N ALA A 37 -10.15 19.19 9.13
CA ALA A 37 -9.19 18.64 8.18
C ALA A 37 -8.91 17.14 8.42
N PHE A 38 -8.84 16.70 9.68
CA PHE A 38 -8.71 15.28 10.03
C PHE A 38 -9.93 14.46 9.58
N SER A 39 -11.12 15.02 9.68
CA SER A 39 -12.39 14.33 9.38
C SER A 39 -12.68 14.25 7.88
N LEU A 40 -12.14 15.19 7.08
CA LEU A 40 -12.34 15.25 5.63
C LEU A 40 -11.28 14.49 4.83
N ILE A 41 -10.18 14.05 5.46
CA ILE A 41 -9.07 13.35 4.80
C ILE A 41 -9.13 11.85 5.09
N ASN A 42 -8.61 11.03 4.18
CA ASN A 42 -8.53 9.57 4.32
C ASN A 42 -8.03 9.16 5.73
N ALA A 43 -8.81 8.34 6.43
CA ALA A 43 -8.59 8.00 7.83
C ALA A 43 -7.21 7.40 8.12
N HIS A 44 -6.66 6.59 7.20
CA HIS A 44 -5.34 5.99 7.37
C HIS A 44 -4.22 7.01 7.20
N PHE A 45 -4.37 7.96 6.27
CA PHE A 45 -3.42 9.07 6.11
C PHE A 45 -3.55 10.07 7.25
N ALA A 46 -4.76 10.51 7.60
CA ALA A 46 -5.02 11.44 8.70
C ALA A 46 -4.53 10.89 10.04
N PHE A 47 -4.67 9.58 10.27
CA PHE A 47 -4.11 8.91 11.45
C PHE A 47 -2.60 8.75 11.39
N ASN A 48 -1.91 8.88 10.26
CA ASN A 48 -0.44 8.79 10.21
C ASN A 48 0.22 10.16 10.07
N PHE A 49 -0.48 11.13 9.48
CA PHE A 49 0.01 12.47 9.23
C PHE A 49 -0.12 13.34 10.49
N MET A 50 1.03 13.84 10.94
CA MET A 50 1.20 14.39 12.28
C MET A 50 0.43 15.70 12.50
N ALA A 51 0.45 16.60 11.52
CA ALA A 51 -0.19 17.91 11.62
C ALA A 51 -1.72 17.79 11.81
N LEU A 52 -2.33 16.81 11.16
CA LEU A 52 -3.77 16.54 11.26
C LEU A 52 -4.18 15.90 12.59
N ARG A 53 -3.24 15.47 13.44
CA ARG A 53 -3.54 14.93 14.77
C ARG A 53 -3.29 15.94 15.89
N LEU A 54 -2.73 17.11 15.57
CA LEU A 54 -2.45 18.16 16.57
C LEU A 54 -3.72 18.70 17.24
N TRP A 55 -4.88 18.59 16.58
CA TRP A 55 -6.15 19.05 17.16
C TRP A 55 -6.50 18.36 18.49
N GLN A 56 -6.09 17.09 18.65
CA GLN A 56 -6.31 16.31 19.87
C GLN A 56 -5.54 16.89 21.07
N PHE A 57 -4.34 17.41 20.83
CA PHE A 57 -3.52 18.06 21.84
C PHE A 57 -3.95 19.51 22.08
N SER A 58 -4.30 20.25 21.03
CA SER A 58 -4.81 21.62 21.17
C SER A 58 -6.13 21.67 21.93
N ALA A 59 -6.97 20.62 21.86
CA ALA A 59 -8.15 20.50 22.70
C ALA A 59 -7.82 20.47 24.21
N GLY A 60 -6.71 19.84 24.59
CA GLY A 60 -6.19 19.89 25.97
C GLY A 60 -5.74 21.30 26.37
N PHE A 61 -5.10 22.04 25.45
CA PHE A 61 -4.78 23.45 25.68
C PHE A 61 -6.00 24.37 25.73
N CYS A 62 -7.07 24.08 24.97
CA CYS A 62 -8.34 24.77 25.07
C CYS A 62 -8.87 24.68 26.50
N ALA A 63 -8.91 23.47 27.08
CA ALA A 63 -9.36 23.27 28.45
C ALA A 63 -8.48 24.05 29.47
N LEU A 64 -7.16 24.05 29.28
CA LEU A 64 -6.21 24.78 30.13
C LEU A 64 -6.39 26.30 30.09
N PHE A 65 -6.52 26.90 28.90
CA PHE A 65 -6.68 28.35 28.79
C PHE A 65 -8.11 28.80 29.11
N TRP A 66 -9.11 27.95 28.83
CA TRP A 66 -10.50 28.18 29.23
C TRP A 66 -10.63 28.27 30.75
N SER A 67 -9.99 27.36 31.50
CA SER A 67 -10.01 27.38 32.96
C SER A 67 -9.34 28.65 33.53
N ARG A 68 -8.24 29.11 32.93
CA ARG A 68 -7.56 30.36 33.33
C ARG A 68 -8.40 31.62 33.06
N VAL A 69 -9.13 31.66 31.93
CA VAL A 69 -10.01 32.78 31.58
C VAL A 69 -11.24 32.82 32.49
N LEU A 70 -11.81 31.66 32.84
CA LEU A 70 -12.93 31.55 33.78
C LEU A 70 -12.54 31.92 35.22
N VAL A 71 -11.40 31.45 35.70
CA VAL A 71 -10.90 31.76 37.06
C VAL A 71 -10.62 33.26 37.22
N LYS A 72 -10.17 33.96 36.17
CA LYS A 72 -10.00 35.43 36.19
C LYS A 72 -11.31 36.23 36.24
N LYS A 73 -12.45 35.62 35.92
CA LYS A 73 -13.77 36.28 35.92
C LYS A 73 -14.61 36.00 37.18
N LEU A 74 -14.17 35.10 38.06
CA LEU A 74 -14.85 34.82 39.32
C LEU A 74 -14.40 35.83 40.39
N PRO A 75 -15.32 36.56 41.05
CA PRO A 75 -14.96 37.44 42.16
C PRO A 75 -14.34 36.64 43.31
N GLU A 76 -13.27 37.18 43.91
CA GLU A 76 -12.64 36.66 45.13
C GLU A 76 -13.62 36.75 46.32
N LYS A 77 -14.49 35.75 46.47
CA LYS A 77 -14.98 35.19 47.74
C LYS A 77 -16.17 34.26 47.47
N VAL A 78 -15.94 32.97 47.60
CA VAL A 78 -16.89 32.07 48.25
C VAL A 78 -16.07 31.15 49.15
N GLU A 79 -16.24 31.30 50.45
CA GLU A 79 -15.71 30.38 51.46
C GLU A 79 -16.27 28.96 51.22
N ASN A 80 -15.36 27.97 51.35
CA ASN A 80 -15.56 26.52 51.46
C ASN A 80 -16.98 25.94 51.30
N PRO A 81 -17.04 24.80 50.59
CA PRO A 81 -17.46 23.58 51.27
C PRO A 81 -16.28 22.61 51.35
N LYS A 82 -15.90 22.26 52.58
CA LYS A 82 -15.04 21.10 52.85
C LYS A 82 -15.80 19.84 52.42
N VAL A 83 -15.59 19.39 51.19
CA VAL A 83 -15.75 17.97 50.85
C VAL A 83 -14.37 17.47 50.44
N ARG A 84 -13.55 17.21 51.46
CA ARG A 84 -12.29 16.48 51.29
C ARG A 84 -12.61 15.02 51.58
N ALA A 85 -13.02 14.27 50.55
CA ALA A 85 -12.95 12.82 50.63
C ALA A 85 -11.47 12.47 50.84
N LYS A 86 -11.13 11.99 52.04
CA LYS A 86 -9.77 11.58 52.39
C LYS A 86 -9.57 10.22 51.74
N ILE A 87 -8.92 10.20 50.57
CA ILE A 87 -8.52 8.96 49.91
C ILE A 87 -7.29 8.45 50.67
N GLU A 88 -7.43 7.33 51.36
CA GLU A 88 -6.36 6.71 52.12
C GLU A 88 -5.51 5.81 51.22
N LYS A 89 -4.29 5.47 51.66
CA LYS A 89 -3.38 4.63 50.86
C LYS A 89 -4.01 3.26 50.55
N GLU A 90 -4.82 2.75 51.46
CA GLU A 90 -5.57 1.51 51.30
C GLU A 90 -6.63 1.60 50.19
N ASP A 91 -7.26 2.75 49.97
CA ASP A 91 -8.25 2.95 48.90
C ASP A 91 -7.62 2.86 47.51
N VAL A 92 -6.40 3.40 47.37
CA VAL A 92 -5.64 3.36 46.11
C VAL A 92 -5.20 1.93 45.81
N VAL A 93 -4.71 1.20 46.81
CA VAL A 93 -4.31 -0.21 46.67
C VAL A 93 -5.52 -1.09 46.34
N THR A 94 -6.65 -0.87 47.01
CA THR A 94 -7.90 -1.61 46.77
C THR A 94 -8.42 -1.34 45.36
N THR A 95 -8.34 -0.10 44.88
CA THR A 95 -8.73 0.27 43.51
C THR A 95 -7.84 -0.40 42.46
N ILE A 96 -6.51 -0.41 42.67
CA ILE A 96 -5.56 -1.07 41.75
C ILE A 96 -5.79 -2.58 41.70
N LEU A 97 -5.99 -3.22 42.87
CA LEU A 97 -6.27 -4.65 42.95
C LEU A 97 -7.62 -5.00 42.30
N SER A 98 -8.63 -4.14 42.41
CA SER A 98 -9.94 -4.32 41.78
C SER A 98 -9.87 -4.22 40.25
N ILE A 99 -9.06 -3.29 39.73
CA ILE A 99 -8.81 -3.15 38.29
C ILE A 99 -8.05 -4.37 37.76
N LEU A 100 -6.99 -4.82 38.46
CA LEU A 100 -6.25 -6.03 38.08
C LEU A 100 -7.15 -7.27 38.11
N PHE A 101 -8.00 -7.40 39.11
CA PHE A 101 -8.97 -8.49 39.22
C PHE A 101 -9.96 -8.51 38.03
N LEU A 102 -10.48 -7.34 37.63
CA LEU A 102 -11.37 -7.20 36.46
C LEU A 102 -10.67 -7.47 35.12
N CYS A 103 -9.36 -7.22 35.03
CA CYS A 103 -8.57 -7.49 33.83
C CYS A 103 -8.13 -8.97 33.71
N ILE A 104 -8.07 -9.71 34.82
CA ILE A 104 -7.60 -11.11 34.85
C ILE A 104 -8.77 -12.11 34.71
N PHE A 105 -10.02 -11.69 34.93
CA PHE A 105 -11.17 -12.60 34.90
C PHE A 105 -11.54 -13.02 33.46
N PRO A 106 -11.49 -14.33 33.11
CA PRO A 106 -11.96 -14.82 31.83
C PRO A 106 -13.46 -15.10 31.88
N SER A 107 -14.18 -14.49 30.93
CA SER A 107 -15.42 -14.95 30.28
C SER A 107 -16.65 -15.35 31.12
N GLY A 108 -17.77 -14.64 30.86
CA GLY A 108 -19.14 -15.04 31.21
C GLY A 108 -20.13 -13.87 31.28
N ILE A 109 -19.63 -12.64 31.47
CA ILE A 109 -20.47 -11.46 31.73
C ILE A 109 -20.94 -10.82 30.42
N ASP A 110 -22.23 -10.47 30.36
CA ASP A 110 -22.86 -9.79 29.22
C ASP A 110 -22.09 -8.51 28.84
N LYS A 111 -21.85 -8.36 27.53
CA LYS A 111 -21.15 -7.22 26.91
C LYS A 111 -21.82 -5.89 27.24
N GLN A 112 -23.11 -5.85 27.55
CA GLN A 112 -23.83 -4.63 27.95
C GLN A 112 -23.46 -4.12 29.34
N VAL A 113 -23.06 -4.99 30.27
CA VAL A 113 -22.64 -4.62 31.64
C VAL A 113 -21.13 -4.39 31.71
N LEU A 114 -20.35 -5.16 30.94
CA LEU A 114 -18.90 -5.03 30.90
C LEU A 114 -18.44 -3.68 30.29
N ARG A 115 -19.14 -3.17 29.27
CA ARG A 115 -18.74 -1.93 28.58
C ARG A 115 -18.74 -0.70 29.50
N PRO A 116 -19.80 -0.42 30.29
CA PRO A 116 -19.81 0.69 31.22
C PRO A 116 -18.74 0.55 32.31
N LEU A 117 -18.53 -0.65 32.85
CA LEU A 117 -17.52 -0.94 33.88
C LEU A 117 -16.10 -0.72 33.39
N VAL A 118 -15.76 -1.25 32.20
CA VAL A 118 -14.44 -1.04 31.58
C VAL A 118 -14.23 0.44 31.24
N THR A 119 -15.28 1.13 30.77
CA THR A 119 -15.22 2.57 30.49
C THR A 119 -14.94 3.36 31.76
N PHE A 120 -15.65 3.06 32.85
CA PHE A 120 -15.45 3.71 34.15
C PHE A 120 -14.05 3.42 34.72
N ALA A 121 -13.61 2.16 34.68
CA ALA A 121 -12.26 1.78 35.09
C ALA A 121 -11.18 2.49 34.27
N THR A 122 -11.39 2.63 32.96
CA THR A 122 -10.47 3.36 32.07
C THR A 122 -10.42 4.85 32.41
N VAL A 123 -11.56 5.48 32.69
CA VAL A 123 -11.62 6.88 33.13
C VAL A 123 -10.88 7.07 34.45
N MET A 124 -11.10 6.19 35.43
CA MET A 124 -10.42 6.23 36.72
C MET A 124 -8.90 6.03 36.58
N LEU A 125 -8.47 5.06 35.77
CA LEU A 125 -7.06 4.82 35.48
C LEU A 125 -6.41 6.04 34.81
N THR A 126 -7.13 6.69 33.89
CA THR A 126 -6.66 7.90 33.21
C THR A 126 -6.51 9.06 34.19
N LEU A 127 -7.48 9.26 35.09
CA LEU A 127 -7.42 10.29 36.13
C LEU A 127 -6.26 10.04 37.10
N LEU A 128 -6.10 8.81 37.60
CA LEU A 128 -5.01 8.44 38.50
C LEU A 128 -3.65 8.58 37.82
N SER A 129 -3.52 8.15 36.56
CA SER A 129 -2.30 8.32 35.78
C SER A 129 -1.98 9.79 35.54
N SER A 130 -2.99 10.62 35.29
CA SER A 130 -2.84 12.08 35.14
C SER A 130 -2.33 12.73 36.43
N VAL A 131 -2.92 12.40 37.58
CA VAL A 131 -2.47 12.89 38.89
C VAL A 131 -1.04 12.42 39.20
N PHE A 132 -0.75 11.15 38.94
CA PHE A 132 0.58 10.58 39.14
C PHE A 132 1.63 11.27 38.27
N LEU A 133 1.36 11.42 36.97
CA LEU A 133 2.23 12.12 36.03
C LEU A 133 2.37 13.60 36.39
N HIS A 134 1.30 14.26 36.85
CA HIS A 134 1.36 15.65 37.30
C HIS A 134 2.33 15.81 38.47
N HIS A 135 2.24 14.95 39.48
CA HIS A 135 3.04 15.07 40.70
C HIS A 135 4.48 14.61 40.54
N LEU A 136 4.72 13.53 39.80
CA LEU A 136 6.07 12.99 39.64
C LEU A 136 6.84 13.64 38.50
N TYR A 137 6.17 13.91 37.38
CA TYR A 137 6.84 14.40 36.18
C TYR A 137 6.56 15.89 35.98
N GLU A 138 5.31 16.30 35.77
CA GLU A 138 4.97 17.65 35.33
C GLU A 138 5.43 18.73 36.32
N LYS A 139 5.12 18.57 37.61
CA LYS A 139 5.47 19.54 38.67
C LYS A 139 6.98 19.70 38.86
N GLN A 140 7.75 18.64 38.59
CA GLN A 140 9.21 18.68 38.67
C GLN A 140 9.79 19.25 37.37
N TYR A 141 9.30 18.78 36.23
CA TYR A 141 9.70 19.20 34.90
C TYR A 141 9.49 20.71 34.67
N LEU A 142 8.35 21.25 35.09
CA LEU A 142 8.03 22.68 34.99
C LEU A 142 8.95 23.58 35.84
N LYS A 143 9.70 23.00 36.79
CA LYS A 143 10.68 23.71 37.63
C LYS A 143 12.11 23.56 37.13
N LEU A 144 12.37 22.71 36.13
CA LEU A 144 13.70 22.50 35.59
C LEU A 144 14.09 23.70 34.73
N SER A 145 15.31 24.19 34.92
CA SER A 145 15.90 25.21 34.05
C SER A 145 16.43 24.57 32.75
N TRP A 146 16.66 25.41 31.73
CA TRP A 146 17.13 24.98 30.42
C TRP A 146 18.40 24.11 30.46
N LYS A 147 19.27 24.37 31.46
CA LYS A 147 20.50 23.60 31.73
C LYS A 147 20.24 22.11 31.97
N TYR A 148 19.06 21.74 32.47
CA TYR A 148 18.69 20.35 32.76
C TYR A 148 17.69 19.78 31.75
N ILE A 149 16.82 20.62 31.17
CA ILE A 149 15.88 20.18 30.13
C ILE A 149 16.62 19.74 28.87
N PHE A 150 17.62 20.52 28.42
CA PHE A 150 18.37 20.20 27.22
C PHE A 150 19.07 18.83 27.27
N PRO A 151 19.89 18.50 28.29
CA PRO A 151 20.49 17.16 28.37
C PRO A 151 19.45 16.06 28.52
N LEU A 152 18.36 16.27 29.26
CA LEU A 152 17.30 15.26 29.39
C LEU A 152 16.65 14.93 28.03
N VAL A 153 16.28 15.94 27.25
CA VAL A 153 15.69 15.75 25.92
C VAL A 153 16.69 15.09 24.98
N PHE A 154 17.94 15.55 24.99
CA PHE A 154 18.99 14.94 24.19
C PHE A 154 19.22 13.47 24.55
N SER A 155 19.27 13.12 25.84
CA SER A 155 19.39 11.74 26.30
C SER A 155 18.20 10.88 25.89
N LEU A 156 16.98 11.40 25.91
CA LEU A 156 15.79 10.66 25.44
C LEU A 156 15.82 10.43 23.93
N ILE A 157 16.26 11.43 23.15
CA ILE A 157 16.45 11.29 21.70
C ILE A 157 17.53 10.24 21.41
N ALA A 158 18.67 10.32 22.09
CA ALA A 158 19.76 9.36 21.96
C ALA A 158 19.30 7.95 22.36
N ALA A 159 18.61 7.79 23.48
CA ALA A 159 18.07 6.49 23.92
C ALA A 159 17.07 5.92 22.91
N ASN A 160 16.19 6.74 22.33
CA ASN A 160 15.29 6.30 21.27
C ASN A 160 16.04 5.93 19.99
N ALA A 161 17.07 6.69 19.61
CA ALA A 161 17.91 6.36 18.47
C ALA A 161 18.64 5.03 18.69
N CYS A 162 19.22 4.81 19.87
CA CYS A 162 19.85 3.55 20.26
C CYS A 162 18.84 2.39 20.27
N LEU A 163 17.63 2.60 20.78
CA LEU A 163 16.58 1.58 20.79
C LEU A 163 16.13 1.23 19.37
N GLN A 164 15.91 2.24 18.51
CA GLN A 164 15.54 2.01 17.11
C GLN A 164 16.66 1.30 16.34
N TYR A 165 17.91 1.71 16.55
CA TYR A 165 19.07 1.03 16.01
C TYR A 165 19.11 -0.43 16.51
N SER A 166 18.89 -0.66 17.79
CA SER A 166 18.85 -2.01 18.37
C SER A 166 17.74 -2.87 17.76
N ILE A 167 16.53 -2.33 17.59
CA ILE A 167 15.41 -3.06 16.96
C ILE A 167 15.71 -3.41 15.51
N ARG A 168 16.41 -2.53 14.77
CA ARG A 168 16.69 -2.72 13.33
C ARG A 168 17.89 -3.63 13.08
N GLU A 169 18.96 -3.47 13.86
CA GLU A 169 20.23 -4.15 13.62
C GLU A 169 20.44 -5.39 14.52
N HIS A 170 19.96 -5.36 15.76
CA HIS A 170 20.07 -6.51 16.67
C HIS A 170 18.88 -7.46 16.49
N THR A 171 19.01 -8.29 15.47
CA THR A 171 18.05 -9.33 15.06
C THR A 171 17.95 -10.52 16.02
N GLY A 172 18.68 -10.54 17.14
CA GLY A 172 18.57 -11.59 18.16
C GLY A 172 17.38 -11.34 19.10
N PHE A 173 17.51 -10.32 19.95
CA PHE A 173 16.55 -10.03 21.02
C PHE A 173 15.16 -9.60 20.51
N TRP A 174 15.11 -8.83 19.42
CA TRP A 174 13.85 -8.26 18.90
C TRP A 174 13.14 -9.16 17.88
N LYS A 175 13.78 -10.24 17.43
CA LYS A 175 13.20 -11.13 16.41
C LYS A 175 12.14 -12.01 17.07
N ARG A 176 10.92 -11.92 16.54
CA ARG A 176 9.87 -12.85 16.90
C ARG A 176 10.23 -14.23 16.38
N SER A 177 10.26 -15.22 17.26
CA SER A 177 10.29 -16.63 16.89
C SER A 177 8.87 -17.08 16.55
N TYR A 178 8.70 -17.67 15.38
CA TYR A 178 7.45 -18.31 14.96
C TYR A 178 7.62 -19.83 14.98
N PRO A 179 6.52 -20.60 15.10
CA PRO A 179 6.55 -22.04 14.85
C PRO A 179 7.20 -22.35 13.48
N PRO A 180 7.92 -23.49 13.32
CA PRO A 180 8.67 -23.79 12.10
C PRO A 180 7.85 -23.73 10.81
N GLU A 181 6.59 -24.19 10.87
CA GLU A 181 5.66 -24.14 9.75
C GLU A 181 5.36 -22.69 9.34
N LEU A 182 4.93 -21.85 10.28
CA LEU A 182 4.65 -20.43 10.02
C LEU A 182 5.91 -19.67 9.57
N GLN A 183 7.08 -20.00 10.13
CA GLN A 183 8.35 -19.42 9.71
C GLN A 183 8.65 -19.75 8.24
N THR A 184 8.37 -20.99 7.81
CA THR A 184 8.52 -21.42 6.42
C THR A 184 7.59 -20.62 5.49
N ILE A 185 6.33 -20.41 5.88
CA ILE A 185 5.38 -19.57 5.12
C ILE A 185 5.93 -18.14 4.97
N ILE A 186 6.44 -17.56 6.06
CA ILE A 186 7.01 -16.21 6.08
C ILE A 186 8.21 -16.10 5.14
N ASP A 187 9.16 -17.03 5.25
CA ASP A 187 10.42 -16.95 4.51
C ASP A 187 10.22 -17.23 3.02
N SER A 188 9.40 -18.23 2.67
CA SER A 188 9.07 -18.54 1.28
C SER A 188 8.38 -17.37 0.58
N ASN A 189 7.38 -16.73 1.22
CA ASN A 189 6.68 -15.59 0.63
C ASN A 189 7.53 -14.30 0.59
N LYS A 190 8.40 -14.07 1.59
CA LYS A 190 9.38 -12.97 1.51
C LYS A 190 10.33 -13.14 0.33
N GLY A 191 10.74 -14.38 0.05
CA GLY A 191 11.56 -14.71 -1.12
C GLY A 191 10.88 -14.36 -2.46
N LEU A 192 9.54 -14.31 -2.51
CA LEU A 192 8.78 -14.01 -3.72
C LEU A 192 8.85 -12.54 -4.17
N GLN A 193 9.24 -11.63 -3.28
CA GLN A 193 9.17 -10.19 -3.56
C GLN A 193 10.16 -9.73 -4.66
N ASP A 194 11.26 -10.45 -4.83
CA ASP A 194 12.22 -10.23 -5.93
C ASP A 194 12.17 -11.36 -6.97
N TYR A 195 11.25 -12.32 -6.83
CA TYR A 195 11.38 -13.62 -7.50
C TYR A 195 11.12 -13.57 -9.00
N TRP A 196 10.20 -12.73 -9.49
CA TRP A 196 10.05 -12.54 -10.95
C TRP A 196 11.23 -11.77 -11.58
N VAL A 197 12.06 -11.09 -10.76
CA VAL A 197 13.36 -10.53 -11.19
C VAL A 197 14.45 -11.61 -11.20
N ARG A 198 14.32 -12.65 -10.37
CA ARG A 198 15.36 -13.68 -10.14
C ARG A 198 15.11 -15.02 -10.81
N VAL A 199 13.89 -15.32 -11.27
CA VAL A 199 13.57 -16.56 -11.99
C VAL A 199 13.37 -16.27 -13.46
N PRO A 200 14.43 -16.38 -14.26
CA PRO A 200 14.25 -16.51 -15.70
C PRO A 200 13.79 -17.94 -16.00
N ALA A 201 12.70 -18.08 -16.77
CA ALA A 201 12.30 -19.37 -17.34
C ALA A 201 13.37 -19.98 -18.28
N LYS A 202 14.45 -19.23 -18.59
CA LYS A 202 15.74 -19.63 -19.21
C LYS A 202 16.71 -18.43 -19.12
N ASN A 203 17.95 -18.65 -18.67
CA ASN A 203 19.02 -17.70 -18.29
C ASN A 203 19.52 -16.70 -19.37
N ASP A 204 18.70 -16.34 -20.35
CA ASP A 204 19.17 -15.51 -21.46
C ASP A 204 19.28 -14.06 -21.04
N LYS A 205 20.51 -13.56 -21.05
CA LYS A 205 20.79 -12.13 -20.89
C LYS A 205 20.45 -11.40 -22.18
N CYS A 206 19.97 -10.17 -22.05
CA CYS A 206 19.77 -9.27 -23.19
C CYS A 206 21.11 -9.05 -23.91
N VAL A 207 21.11 -9.17 -25.24
CA VAL A 207 22.24 -8.83 -26.10
C VAL A 207 22.44 -7.32 -26.13
N THR A 208 21.34 -6.57 -26.17
CA THR A 208 21.35 -5.12 -25.97
C THR A 208 20.20 -4.71 -25.05
N THR A 209 20.50 -3.74 -24.18
CA THR A 209 19.54 -3.06 -23.32
C THR A 209 19.42 -1.58 -23.65
N ASP A 210 20.27 -1.06 -24.54
CA ASP A 210 20.29 0.34 -24.95
C ASP A 210 19.58 0.47 -26.30
N MET A 211 18.45 1.17 -26.29
CA MET A 211 17.68 1.52 -27.48
C MET A 211 18.29 2.71 -28.23
N LYS A 212 19.29 3.37 -27.63
CA LYS A 212 19.91 4.64 -28.06
C LYS A 212 18.91 5.77 -28.20
N HIS A 213 17.88 5.75 -27.36
CA HIS A 213 16.89 6.82 -27.30
C HIS A 213 17.35 7.86 -26.26
N PRO A 214 17.38 9.17 -26.60
CA PRO A 214 17.88 10.22 -25.71
C PRO A 214 17.23 10.19 -24.31
N ASP A 215 15.94 9.86 -24.29
CA ASP A 215 15.11 9.88 -23.08
C ASP A 215 14.98 8.53 -22.35
N GLN A 216 15.74 7.51 -22.77
CA GLN A 216 15.61 6.16 -22.20
C GLN A 216 15.84 6.13 -20.69
N ALA A 217 16.89 6.80 -20.20
CA ALA A 217 17.20 6.83 -18.77
C ALA A 217 16.23 7.72 -17.97
N SER A 218 15.76 8.83 -18.56
CA SER A 218 14.93 9.82 -17.87
C SER A 218 13.48 9.36 -17.67
N HIS A 219 12.97 8.48 -18.55
CA HIS A 219 11.57 8.03 -18.53
C HIS A 219 11.40 6.55 -18.16
N GLY A 220 12.46 5.91 -17.65
CA GLY A 220 12.41 4.53 -17.16
C GLY A 220 12.08 3.51 -18.26
N TYR A 221 12.63 3.70 -19.46
CA TYR A 221 12.43 2.74 -20.55
C TYR A 221 13.35 1.55 -20.37
N GLU A 222 12.75 0.37 -20.33
CA GLU A 222 13.48 -0.88 -20.27
C GLU A 222 13.31 -1.64 -21.57
N TYR A 223 14.42 -1.80 -22.27
CA TYR A 223 14.50 -2.48 -23.55
C TYR A 223 15.37 -3.72 -23.41
N CYS A 224 15.00 -4.77 -24.13
CA CYS A 224 15.81 -5.97 -24.25
C CYS A 224 15.67 -6.56 -25.64
N GLU A 225 16.79 -6.77 -26.30
CA GLU A 225 16.91 -7.67 -27.44
C GLU A 225 17.52 -8.98 -26.97
N PHE A 226 16.83 -10.10 -27.19
CA PHE A 226 17.34 -11.41 -26.83
C PHE A 226 18.26 -11.97 -27.92
N PRO A 227 19.10 -12.98 -27.59
CA PRO A 227 19.84 -13.73 -28.58
C PRO A 227 18.92 -14.25 -29.68
N ARG A 228 19.39 -14.18 -30.93
CA ARG A 228 18.63 -14.68 -32.07
C ARG A 228 18.36 -16.17 -31.91
N GLY A 229 17.15 -16.58 -32.27
CA GLY A 229 16.78 -17.98 -32.32
C GLY A 229 17.07 -18.61 -33.68
N LYS A 230 16.53 -19.80 -33.90
CA LYS A 230 16.65 -20.57 -35.15
C LYS A 230 15.37 -20.54 -36.01
N GLY A 231 14.34 -19.84 -35.54
CA GLY A 231 13.07 -19.71 -36.26
C GLY A 231 13.09 -18.57 -37.27
N ASN A 232 11.95 -18.37 -37.93
CA ASN A 232 11.73 -17.33 -38.95
C ASN A 232 10.82 -16.18 -38.46
N ILE A 233 10.16 -16.32 -37.32
CA ILE A 233 9.18 -15.36 -36.79
C ILE A 233 9.88 -14.28 -35.97
N SER A 234 9.66 -13.01 -36.30
CA SER A 234 10.11 -11.87 -35.50
C SER A 234 9.02 -11.43 -34.51
N ILE A 235 9.39 -11.25 -33.24
CA ILE A 235 8.48 -10.97 -32.14
C ILE A 235 8.90 -9.68 -31.41
N LEU A 236 7.93 -8.79 -31.19
CA LEU A 236 8.09 -7.60 -30.34
C LEU A 236 7.01 -7.60 -29.26
N ASN A 237 7.40 -7.42 -28.00
CA ASN A 237 6.49 -7.30 -26.87
C ASN A 237 6.57 -5.90 -26.25
N ILE A 238 5.47 -5.13 -26.30
CA ILE A 238 5.39 -3.77 -25.79
C ILE A 238 4.39 -3.65 -24.64
N GLY A 239 4.59 -2.68 -23.74
CA GLY A 239 3.68 -2.42 -22.64
C GLY A 239 4.41 -1.84 -21.42
N ASN A 240 3.88 -2.13 -20.24
CA ASN A 240 4.43 -1.62 -18.98
C ASN A 240 5.20 -2.70 -18.21
N SER A 241 5.32 -2.56 -16.89
CA SER A 241 6.01 -3.51 -16.03
C SER A 241 5.53 -4.97 -16.16
N TYR A 242 4.32 -5.19 -16.70
CA TYR A 242 3.81 -6.51 -17.04
C TYR A 242 4.56 -7.17 -18.19
N VAL A 243 5.14 -6.41 -19.12
CA VAL A 243 6.09 -6.95 -20.08
C VAL A 243 7.25 -7.59 -19.33
N LYS A 244 7.90 -6.88 -18.40
CA LYS A 244 9.02 -7.46 -17.64
C LYS A 244 8.61 -8.70 -16.86
N ASN A 245 7.44 -8.64 -16.23
CA ASN A 245 6.93 -9.72 -15.40
C ASN A 245 6.59 -10.98 -16.21
N LEU A 246 5.94 -10.84 -17.36
CA LEU A 246 5.42 -11.98 -18.14
C LEU A 246 6.36 -12.44 -19.27
N ASN A 247 7.25 -11.57 -19.75
CA ASN A 247 7.99 -11.81 -20.99
C ASN A 247 8.90 -13.05 -20.93
N GLY A 248 9.54 -13.31 -19.79
CA GLY A 248 10.36 -14.51 -19.62
C GLY A 248 9.56 -15.80 -19.84
N HIS A 249 8.36 -15.85 -19.29
CA HIS A 249 7.43 -16.98 -19.43
C HIS A 249 6.81 -17.08 -20.82
N ILE A 250 6.50 -15.95 -21.49
CA ILE A 250 6.00 -15.96 -22.88
C ILE A 250 7.10 -16.45 -23.83
N ARG A 251 8.29 -15.85 -23.76
CA ARG A 251 9.42 -16.13 -24.67
C ARG A 251 9.90 -17.57 -24.57
N SER A 252 9.97 -18.13 -23.36
CA SER A 252 10.50 -19.48 -23.15
C SER A 252 9.69 -20.56 -23.87
N GLN A 253 8.38 -20.33 -24.09
CA GLN A 253 7.48 -21.27 -24.79
C GLN A 253 7.82 -21.44 -26.27
N PHE A 254 8.47 -20.45 -26.89
CA PHE A 254 8.89 -20.54 -28.28
C PHE A 254 10.13 -21.44 -28.45
N ASN A 255 10.85 -21.78 -27.37
CA ASN A 255 12.04 -22.64 -27.43
C ASN A 255 13.06 -22.22 -28.51
N TYR A 256 13.32 -20.91 -28.63
CA TYR A 256 14.17 -20.31 -29.66
C TYR A 256 13.68 -20.47 -31.11
N ASN A 257 12.42 -20.86 -31.33
CA ASN A 257 11.77 -20.86 -32.64
C ASN A 257 11.22 -19.46 -32.99
N PHE A 258 12.13 -18.49 -33.04
CA PHE A 258 11.92 -17.12 -33.53
C PHE A 258 13.22 -16.65 -34.19
N SER A 259 13.14 -15.71 -35.12
CA SER A 259 14.31 -15.06 -35.74
C SER A 259 14.87 -13.95 -34.86
N ASP A 260 13.96 -13.18 -34.26
CA ASP A 260 14.25 -12.06 -33.37
C ASP A 260 13.19 -11.97 -32.28
N TYR A 261 13.61 -11.63 -31.06
CA TYR A 261 12.69 -11.39 -29.95
C TYR A 261 13.13 -10.16 -29.18
N ARG A 262 12.25 -9.16 -29.08
CA ARG A 262 12.49 -7.92 -28.35
C ARG A 262 11.36 -7.63 -27.38
N TYR A 263 11.67 -6.94 -26.28
CA TYR A 263 10.64 -6.27 -25.49
C TYR A 263 10.97 -4.81 -25.22
N LEU A 264 9.93 -4.01 -25.03
CA LEU A 264 10.01 -2.64 -24.51
C LEU A 264 8.96 -2.46 -23.41
N SER A 265 9.43 -2.13 -22.22
CA SER A 265 8.63 -1.80 -21.04
C SER A 265 8.77 -0.31 -20.73
N ILE A 266 7.65 0.41 -20.65
CA ILE A 266 7.60 1.81 -20.26
C ILE A 266 6.61 1.97 -19.10
N ILE A 267 6.98 2.73 -18.07
CA ILE A 267 6.08 3.04 -16.95
C ILE A 267 4.81 3.71 -17.49
N ALA A 268 3.65 3.21 -17.07
CA ALA A 268 2.34 3.64 -17.59
C ALA A 268 2.17 3.47 -19.12
N GLY A 269 2.99 2.65 -19.78
CA GLY A 269 2.81 2.32 -21.19
C GLY A 269 1.74 1.26 -21.42
N PHE A 270 0.57 1.64 -21.91
CA PHE A 270 -0.55 0.70 -22.15
C PHE A 270 -0.63 0.13 -23.57
N GLY A 271 0.18 0.66 -24.49
CA GLY A 271 0.33 0.15 -25.86
C GLY A 271 -0.81 0.53 -26.82
N ILE A 272 -2.07 0.37 -26.41
CA ILE A 272 -3.23 0.66 -27.28
C ILE A 272 -3.98 1.95 -26.92
N TYR A 273 -3.76 2.51 -25.74
CA TYR A 273 -4.35 3.78 -25.33
C TYR A 273 -3.37 4.51 -24.42
N SER A 274 -3.67 5.78 -24.13
CA SER A 274 -2.98 6.55 -23.10
C SER A 274 -3.98 7.10 -22.10
N ASP A 275 -3.57 7.13 -20.84
CA ASP A 275 -4.17 8.04 -19.87
C ASP A 275 -3.49 9.43 -19.98
N PRO A 276 -4.00 10.47 -19.29
CA PRO A 276 -3.43 11.81 -19.37
C PRO A 276 -1.95 11.94 -18.99
N LEU A 277 -1.35 10.93 -18.35
CA LEU A 277 0.05 10.93 -17.90
C LEU A 277 0.96 10.09 -18.82
N SER A 278 0.41 9.43 -19.84
CA SER A 278 1.12 8.43 -20.65
C SER A 278 1.02 8.63 -22.17
N GLU A 279 0.57 9.80 -22.63
CA GLU A 279 0.36 10.09 -24.06
C GLU A 279 1.61 9.81 -24.93
N TYR A 280 2.78 10.23 -24.46
CA TYR A 280 4.05 10.03 -25.18
C TYR A 280 4.42 8.54 -25.36
N THR A 281 3.94 7.65 -24.48
CA THR A 281 4.34 6.24 -24.48
C THR A 281 3.82 5.50 -25.72
N VAL A 282 2.61 5.84 -26.17
CA VAL A 282 1.98 5.22 -27.34
C VAL A 282 2.73 5.58 -28.61
N GLU A 283 3.14 6.84 -28.77
CA GLU A 283 3.91 7.27 -29.93
C GLU A 283 5.26 6.56 -30.00
N LEU A 284 5.95 6.40 -28.86
CA LEU A 284 7.19 5.64 -28.82
C LEU A 284 6.98 4.16 -29.21
N PHE A 285 5.89 3.54 -28.76
CA PHE A 285 5.56 2.18 -29.20
C PHE A 285 5.30 2.09 -30.70
N LYS A 286 4.56 3.06 -31.28
CA LYS A 286 4.36 3.16 -32.73
C LYS A 286 5.68 3.25 -33.49
N GLU A 287 6.62 4.06 -33.00
CA GLU A 287 7.95 4.18 -33.59
C GLU A 287 8.71 2.84 -33.58
N GLN A 288 8.71 2.12 -32.45
CA GLN A 288 9.38 0.82 -32.37
C GLN A 288 8.72 -0.24 -33.26
N VAL A 289 7.38 -0.29 -33.30
CA VAL A 289 6.66 -1.21 -34.19
C VAL A 289 6.96 -0.90 -35.66
N LYS A 290 6.99 0.37 -36.05
CA LYS A 290 7.37 0.80 -37.41
C LYS A 290 8.83 0.49 -37.74
N LYS A 291 9.75 0.65 -36.77
CA LYS A 291 11.18 0.38 -36.92
C LYS A 291 11.46 -1.11 -37.14
N TYR A 292 10.88 -1.97 -36.29
CA TYR A 292 11.20 -3.40 -36.30
C TYR A 292 10.27 -4.24 -37.18
N LYS A 293 9.06 -3.76 -37.49
CA LYS A 293 8.08 -4.45 -38.35
C LYS A 293 7.89 -5.94 -37.98
N PRO A 294 7.54 -6.23 -36.72
CA PRO A 294 7.51 -7.61 -36.22
C PRO A 294 6.42 -8.42 -36.92
N ASP A 295 6.64 -9.72 -37.12
CA ASP A 295 5.57 -10.62 -37.56
C ASP A 295 4.47 -10.71 -36.50
N VAL A 296 4.88 -10.77 -35.22
CA VAL A 296 4.00 -10.87 -34.06
C VAL A 296 4.27 -9.74 -33.08
N LEU A 297 3.23 -8.96 -32.80
CA LEU A 297 3.25 -7.92 -31.77
C LEU A 297 2.47 -8.41 -30.54
N PHE A 298 3.14 -8.53 -29.40
CA PHE A 298 2.47 -8.63 -28.10
C PHE A 298 2.29 -7.24 -27.50
N ILE A 299 1.10 -6.98 -26.97
CA ILE A 299 0.80 -5.81 -26.16
C ILE A 299 0.45 -6.32 -24.76
N THR A 300 1.43 -6.28 -23.87
CA THR A 300 1.39 -6.90 -22.54
C THR A 300 1.42 -5.81 -21.47
N ALA A 301 0.26 -5.28 -21.12
CA ALA A 301 0.16 -4.19 -20.17
C ALA A 301 -0.98 -4.44 -19.17
N ARG A 302 -0.73 -4.15 -17.89
CA ARG A 302 -1.82 -3.96 -16.93
C ARG A 302 -2.44 -2.60 -17.15
N PHE A 303 -3.74 -2.54 -17.32
CA PHE A 303 -4.43 -1.28 -17.55
C PHE A 303 -4.61 -0.45 -16.29
N SER A 304 -4.63 0.88 -16.47
CA SER A 304 -4.97 1.85 -15.44
C SER A 304 -6.48 1.90 -15.18
N ASP A 305 -6.90 2.62 -14.14
CA ASP A 305 -8.33 2.82 -13.86
C ASP A 305 -9.01 3.71 -14.91
N TYR A 306 -8.23 4.42 -15.74
CA TYR A 306 -8.74 5.26 -16.82
C TYR A 306 -9.55 4.46 -17.85
N ILE A 307 -9.09 3.28 -18.28
CA ILE A 307 -9.86 2.42 -19.20
C ILE A 307 -11.06 1.73 -18.53
N LYS A 308 -11.24 1.88 -17.22
CA LYS A 308 -12.34 1.27 -16.46
C LYS A 308 -13.49 2.24 -16.20
N ILE A 309 -13.38 3.50 -16.62
CA ILE A 309 -14.48 4.46 -16.48
C ILE A 309 -15.69 4.05 -17.34
N PRO A 310 -16.94 4.44 -16.99
CA PRO A 310 -18.12 4.10 -17.79
C PRO A 310 -18.00 4.48 -19.27
N ILE A 311 -18.44 3.56 -20.14
CA ILE A 311 -18.39 3.76 -21.59
C ILE A 311 -19.36 4.87 -22.01
N GLN A 312 -18.89 5.77 -22.87
CA GLN A 312 -19.68 6.86 -23.42
C GLN A 312 -20.15 6.54 -24.86
N PRO A 313 -21.24 7.13 -25.37
CA PRO A 313 -21.68 6.92 -26.77
C PRO A 313 -20.61 7.29 -27.81
N ASN A 314 -19.76 8.28 -27.51
CA ASN A 314 -18.62 8.69 -28.31
C ASN A 314 -17.31 8.43 -27.54
N ASP A 315 -17.10 7.17 -27.14
CA ASP A 315 -16.00 6.78 -26.27
C ASP A 315 -14.63 7.03 -26.91
N THR A 316 -13.95 8.08 -26.45
CA THR A 316 -12.65 8.51 -26.98
C THR A 316 -11.56 7.47 -26.73
N ILE A 317 -11.68 6.67 -25.66
CA ILE A 317 -10.73 5.59 -25.37
C ILE A 317 -10.87 4.49 -26.42
N VAL A 318 -12.10 4.08 -26.77
CA VAL A 318 -12.34 3.11 -27.85
C VAL A 318 -11.85 3.63 -29.20
N GLN A 319 -12.01 4.92 -29.49
CA GLN A 319 -11.48 5.53 -30.71
C GLN A 319 -9.96 5.44 -30.75
N GLN A 320 -9.30 5.87 -29.67
CA GLN A 320 -7.85 5.82 -29.56
C GLN A 320 -7.30 4.39 -29.69
N ILE A 321 -7.95 3.41 -29.04
CA ILE A 321 -7.61 1.99 -29.17
C ILE A 321 -7.65 1.54 -30.62
N ASN A 322 -8.74 1.83 -31.33
CA ASN A 322 -8.91 1.43 -32.72
C ASN A 322 -7.93 2.11 -33.66
N GLU A 323 -7.63 3.40 -33.44
CA GLU A 323 -6.64 4.15 -34.22
C GLU A 323 -5.23 3.57 -34.06
N ASN A 324 -4.83 3.29 -32.81
CA ASN A 324 -3.52 2.74 -32.51
C ASN A 324 -3.35 1.31 -33.02
N VAL A 325 -4.37 0.46 -32.83
CA VAL A 325 -4.36 -0.91 -33.37
C VAL A 325 -4.29 -0.91 -34.90
N LYS A 326 -5.08 -0.07 -35.58
CA LYS A 326 -5.02 0.09 -37.04
C LYS A 326 -3.67 0.59 -37.53
N TYR A 327 -2.96 1.39 -36.73
CA TYR A 327 -1.58 1.75 -37.03
C TYR A 327 -0.66 0.53 -36.97
N TYR A 328 -0.75 -0.28 -35.92
CA TYR A 328 0.08 -1.47 -35.76
C TYR A 328 -0.14 -2.51 -36.86
N GLU A 329 -1.38 -2.68 -37.36
CA GLU A 329 -1.69 -3.61 -38.46
C GLU A 329 -0.94 -3.32 -39.77
N LYS A 330 -0.40 -2.11 -39.95
CA LYS A 330 0.44 -1.77 -41.12
C LYS A 330 1.80 -2.46 -41.08
N PHE A 331 2.27 -2.84 -39.90
CA PHE A 331 3.63 -3.32 -39.66
C PHE A 331 3.66 -4.72 -39.03
N ALA A 332 2.60 -5.13 -38.34
CA ALA A 332 2.47 -6.44 -37.72
C ALA A 332 1.49 -7.35 -38.48
N LYS A 333 1.83 -8.64 -38.58
CA LYS A 333 0.96 -9.65 -39.22
C LYS A 333 -0.08 -10.20 -38.24
N LYS A 334 0.29 -10.34 -36.96
CA LYS A 334 -0.61 -10.71 -35.85
C LYS A 334 -0.35 -9.85 -34.62
N ILE A 335 -1.40 -9.51 -33.89
CA ILE A 335 -1.31 -8.68 -32.67
C ILE A 335 -2.02 -9.42 -31.53
N TYR A 336 -1.31 -9.65 -30.43
CA TYR A 336 -1.82 -10.32 -29.23
C TYR A 336 -1.90 -9.31 -28.10
N ILE A 337 -3.10 -9.07 -27.57
CA ILE A 337 -3.34 -8.04 -26.54
C ILE A 337 -3.74 -8.74 -25.25
N LEU A 338 -3.06 -8.42 -24.15
CA LEU A 338 -3.41 -8.91 -22.82
C LEU A 338 -4.78 -8.38 -22.40
N GLY A 339 -5.67 -9.27 -21.97
CA GLY A 339 -6.96 -8.93 -21.39
C GLY A 339 -6.83 -8.23 -20.04
N SER A 340 -7.89 -7.54 -19.61
CA SER A 340 -7.90 -6.88 -18.29
C SER A 340 -7.93 -7.92 -17.17
N LEU A 341 -6.87 -7.97 -16.35
CA LEU A 341 -6.77 -8.89 -15.21
C LEU A 341 -7.52 -8.36 -13.98
N PRO A 342 -7.95 -9.24 -13.05
CA PRO A 342 -8.45 -8.84 -11.74
C PRO A 342 -7.44 -7.94 -11.00
N LEU A 343 -7.95 -6.89 -10.36
CA LEU A 343 -7.11 -6.00 -9.56
C LEU A 343 -6.86 -6.59 -8.18
N TYR A 344 -5.63 -7.05 -7.95
CA TYR A 344 -5.17 -7.48 -6.64
C TYR A 344 -4.78 -6.29 -5.75
N LYS A 345 -4.79 -6.52 -4.44
CA LYS A 345 -4.48 -5.51 -3.44
C LYS A 345 -2.99 -5.14 -3.48
N LEU A 346 -2.68 -3.84 -3.50
CA LEU A 346 -1.31 -3.37 -3.31
C LEU A 346 -0.77 -3.82 -1.95
N ASN A 347 0.52 -4.15 -1.88
CA ASN A 347 1.17 -4.68 -0.67
C ASN A 347 0.61 -6.04 -0.22
N PHE A 348 0.26 -6.91 -1.18
CA PHE A 348 -0.43 -8.18 -0.92
C PHE A 348 0.37 -9.15 -0.05
N ILE A 349 1.64 -9.43 -0.34
CA ILE A 349 2.46 -10.35 0.47
C ILE A 349 2.47 -9.93 1.94
N ASN A 350 2.68 -8.65 2.22
CA ASN A 350 2.69 -8.15 3.59
C ASN A 350 1.32 -8.30 4.26
N HIS A 351 0.24 -8.08 3.51
CA HIS A 351 -1.12 -8.28 3.99
C HIS A 351 -1.44 -9.76 4.26
N PHE A 352 -1.04 -10.64 3.35
CA PHE A 352 -1.15 -12.08 3.48
C PHE A 352 -0.40 -12.60 4.71
N LEU A 353 0.85 -12.20 4.90
CA LEU A 353 1.65 -12.59 6.06
C LEU A 353 1.07 -12.09 7.38
N GLN A 354 0.43 -10.92 7.40
CA GLN A 354 -0.30 -10.45 8.58
C GLN A 354 -1.46 -11.38 8.95
N TYR A 355 -2.22 -11.85 7.96
CA TYR A 355 -3.29 -12.84 8.19
C TYR A 355 -2.73 -14.19 8.59
N ALA A 356 -1.70 -14.69 7.92
CA ALA A 356 -1.07 -15.97 8.26
C ALA A 356 -0.57 -15.98 9.73
N ILE A 357 -0.08 -14.85 10.23
CA ILE A 357 0.42 -14.73 11.61
C ILE A 357 -0.71 -14.53 12.62
N GLN A 358 -1.74 -13.73 12.30
CA GLN A 358 -2.71 -13.26 13.30
C GLN A 358 -4.07 -13.95 13.22
N LYS A 359 -4.47 -14.42 12.03
CA LYS A 359 -5.80 -14.93 11.67
C LYS A 359 -5.72 -15.98 10.54
N PRO A 360 -4.99 -17.09 10.72
CA PRO A 360 -4.81 -18.09 9.68
C PRO A 360 -6.14 -18.67 9.16
N GLU A 361 -7.16 -18.77 10.01
CA GLU A 361 -8.51 -19.21 9.68
C GLU A 361 -9.23 -18.30 8.68
N ASP A 362 -8.82 -17.03 8.57
CA ASP A 362 -9.43 -16.03 7.69
C ASP A 362 -8.69 -15.88 6.34
N LEU A 363 -7.65 -16.67 6.07
CA LEU A 363 -6.84 -16.56 4.84
C LEU A 363 -7.69 -16.67 3.56
N GLU A 364 -8.72 -17.50 3.57
CA GLU A 364 -9.64 -17.72 2.45
C GLU A 364 -10.40 -16.45 2.01
N GLN A 365 -10.47 -15.43 2.88
CA GLN A 365 -11.07 -14.12 2.57
C GLN A 365 -10.16 -13.25 1.68
N LEU A 366 -8.88 -13.60 1.55
CA LEU A 366 -7.91 -12.84 0.75
C LEU A 366 -7.98 -13.16 -0.74
N HIS A 367 -8.70 -14.21 -1.13
CA HIS A 367 -9.05 -14.45 -2.53
C HIS A 367 -10.11 -13.45 -2.99
N LEU A 368 -10.02 -13.02 -4.25
CA LEU A 368 -10.96 -12.04 -4.79
C LEU A 368 -12.29 -12.72 -5.11
N ASN A 369 -13.40 -12.13 -4.70
CA ASN A 369 -14.71 -12.56 -5.19
C ASN A 369 -14.81 -12.28 -6.69
N GLN A 370 -15.14 -13.31 -7.49
CA GLN A 370 -15.17 -13.19 -8.95
C GLN A 370 -16.12 -12.06 -9.41
N LYS A 371 -17.35 -12.00 -8.88
CA LYS A 371 -18.34 -11.02 -9.32
C LYS A 371 -17.88 -9.59 -9.08
N VAL A 372 -17.29 -9.34 -7.91
CA VAL A 372 -16.76 -8.00 -7.56
C VAL A 372 -15.58 -7.63 -8.45
N ALA A 373 -14.66 -8.58 -8.69
CA ALA A 373 -13.51 -8.36 -9.55
C ALA A 373 -13.88 -8.16 -11.02
N ASP A 374 -14.87 -8.90 -11.52
CA ASP A 374 -15.37 -8.78 -12.89
C ASP A 374 -16.13 -7.46 -13.10
N GLU A 375 -16.90 -7.02 -12.11
CA GLU A 375 -17.58 -5.71 -12.12
C GLU A 375 -16.58 -4.55 -12.15
N GLU A 376 -15.48 -4.64 -11.39
CA GLU A 376 -14.41 -3.63 -11.35
C GLU A 376 -13.77 -3.39 -12.72
N ARG A 377 -13.54 -4.46 -13.47
CA ARG A 377 -12.88 -4.42 -14.79
C ARG A 377 -13.85 -4.40 -15.96
N LYS A 378 -15.17 -4.37 -15.73
CA LYS A 378 -16.19 -4.61 -16.76
C LYS A 378 -16.03 -3.71 -17.99
N TYR A 379 -15.82 -2.41 -17.78
CA TYR A 379 -15.75 -1.46 -18.88
C TYR A 379 -14.46 -1.62 -19.68
N ALA A 380 -13.36 -2.02 -19.05
CA ALA A 380 -12.14 -2.36 -19.78
C ALA A 380 -12.37 -3.57 -20.69
N VAL A 381 -13.02 -4.62 -20.16
CA VAL A 381 -13.35 -5.83 -20.93
C VAL A 381 -14.28 -5.50 -22.10
N GLU A 382 -15.32 -4.70 -21.88
CA GLU A 382 -16.24 -4.26 -22.94
C GLU A 382 -15.54 -3.42 -24.00
N ARG A 383 -14.63 -2.50 -23.63
CA ARG A 383 -13.83 -1.73 -24.60
C ARG A 383 -12.94 -2.63 -25.46
N LEU A 384 -12.33 -3.67 -24.89
CA LEU A 384 -11.53 -4.63 -25.68
C LEU A 384 -12.39 -5.42 -26.69
N LYS A 385 -13.66 -5.69 -26.39
CA LYS A 385 -14.59 -6.32 -27.34
C LYS A 385 -14.98 -5.40 -28.51
N MET A 386 -14.83 -4.09 -28.34
CA MET A 386 -15.11 -3.07 -29.36
C MET A 386 -13.93 -2.81 -30.31
N ILE A 387 -12.82 -3.55 -30.16
CA ILE A 387 -11.65 -3.45 -31.04
C ILE A 387 -12.01 -3.99 -32.44
N LYS A 388 -11.79 -3.15 -33.44
CA LYS A 388 -11.97 -3.44 -34.87
C LYS A 388 -10.62 -3.84 -35.47
N CYS A 389 -10.26 -5.12 -35.33
CA CYS A 389 -8.99 -5.65 -35.80
C CYS A 389 -9.11 -7.14 -36.12
N GLU A 390 -8.94 -7.49 -37.40
CA GLU A 390 -9.02 -8.88 -37.86
C GLU A 390 -7.74 -9.68 -37.55
N ARG A 391 -6.63 -8.97 -37.33
CA ARG A 391 -5.33 -9.56 -37.00
C ARG A 391 -5.09 -9.66 -35.50
N CYS A 392 -6.04 -9.20 -34.68
CA CYS A 392 -5.88 -9.12 -33.24
C CYS A 392 -6.47 -10.33 -32.53
N LYS A 393 -5.82 -10.73 -31.43
CA LYS A 393 -6.34 -11.69 -30.48
C LYS A 393 -6.17 -11.18 -29.06
N ILE A 394 -7.28 -11.14 -28.32
CA ILE A 394 -7.23 -10.90 -26.88
C ILE A 394 -6.90 -12.22 -26.19
N TYR A 395 -5.89 -12.24 -25.34
CA TYR A 395 -5.58 -13.40 -24.49
C TYR A 395 -5.79 -13.03 -23.02
N ASP A 396 -6.54 -13.85 -22.29
CA ASP A 396 -6.92 -13.60 -20.91
C ASP A 396 -6.23 -14.60 -19.97
N LEU A 397 -5.56 -14.10 -18.93
CA LEU A 397 -4.92 -14.94 -17.91
C LEU A 397 -5.82 -15.15 -16.69
N SER A 398 -6.91 -14.40 -16.55
CA SER A 398 -7.85 -14.50 -15.42
C SER A 398 -8.33 -15.94 -15.16
N PRO A 399 -8.64 -16.76 -16.20
CA PRO A 399 -9.06 -18.14 -15.98
C PRO A 399 -8.04 -19.02 -15.26
N ALA A 400 -6.74 -18.71 -15.34
CA ALA A 400 -5.70 -19.48 -14.64
C ALA A 400 -5.82 -19.38 -13.10
N PHE A 401 -6.47 -18.33 -12.61
CA PHE A 401 -6.66 -18.08 -11.18
C PHE A 401 -8.09 -18.39 -10.72
N LEU A 402 -9.00 -18.74 -11.63
CA LEU A 402 -10.42 -18.87 -11.30
C LEU A 402 -10.72 -20.25 -10.70
N GLU A 403 -11.24 -20.26 -9.49
CA GLU A 403 -11.72 -21.48 -8.85
C GLU A 403 -12.94 -21.18 -7.96
N ASN A 404 -14.02 -21.93 -8.13
CA ASN A 404 -15.22 -21.87 -7.27
C ASN A 404 -15.77 -20.44 -7.05
N GLY A 405 -15.80 -19.62 -8.10
CA GLY A 405 -16.31 -18.24 -8.03
C GLY A 405 -15.35 -17.25 -7.35
N LYS A 406 -14.06 -17.59 -7.24
CA LYS A 406 -13.00 -16.72 -6.71
C LYS A 406 -11.80 -16.69 -7.64
N TYR A 407 -11.13 -15.54 -7.71
CA TYR A 407 -9.78 -15.49 -8.23
C TYR A 407 -8.80 -15.71 -7.08
N LEU A 408 -8.07 -16.82 -7.17
CA LEU A 408 -7.07 -17.20 -6.19
C LEU A 408 -5.92 -16.19 -6.19
N SER A 409 -5.52 -15.79 -5.01
CA SER A 409 -4.43 -14.84 -4.74
C SER A 409 -3.20 -15.51 -4.10
N PHE A 410 -3.37 -16.76 -3.68
CA PHE A 410 -2.33 -17.64 -3.15
C PHE A 410 -2.76 -19.10 -3.36
N ASP A 411 -1.80 -20.01 -3.29
CA ASP A 411 -2.04 -21.46 -3.33
C ASP A 411 -2.47 -21.96 -1.94
N ARG A 412 -3.60 -22.65 -1.84
CA ARG A 412 -4.12 -23.15 -0.55
C ARG A 412 -3.25 -24.23 0.10
N ASN A 413 -2.53 -25.01 -0.70
CA ASN A 413 -1.71 -26.12 -0.23
C ASN A 413 -0.30 -25.65 0.13
N THR A 414 0.32 -24.86 -0.74
CA THR A 414 1.70 -24.40 -0.53
C THR A 414 1.77 -23.08 0.24
N THR A 415 0.66 -22.35 0.37
CA THR A 415 0.54 -21.03 1.00
C THR A 415 1.44 -19.96 0.36
N LEU A 416 1.84 -20.16 -0.88
CA LEU A 416 2.60 -19.18 -1.66
C LEU A 416 1.65 -18.21 -2.36
N THR A 417 1.91 -16.90 -2.23
CA THR A 417 1.12 -15.90 -2.93
C THR A 417 1.38 -15.94 -4.43
N TYR A 418 0.35 -15.69 -5.23
CA TYR A 418 0.45 -15.54 -6.68
C TYR A 418 0.78 -14.11 -7.11
N VAL A 419 0.73 -13.16 -6.18
CA VAL A 419 0.91 -11.73 -6.43
C VAL A 419 1.85 -11.13 -5.41
N ASP A 420 2.70 -10.21 -5.86
CA ASP A 420 3.68 -9.51 -5.04
C ASP A 420 3.11 -8.22 -4.40
N ASN A 421 3.96 -7.49 -3.67
CA ASN A 421 3.57 -6.24 -3.02
C ASN A 421 3.33 -5.08 -4.00
N SER A 422 3.74 -5.23 -5.26
CA SER A 422 3.61 -4.25 -6.33
C SER A 422 2.63 -4.68 -7.41
N ILE A 423 1.70 -5.58 -7.07
CA ILE A 423 0.61 -6.13 -7.91
C ILE A 423 1.07 -6.91 -9.15
N HIS A 424 2.33 -7.37 -9.21
CA HIS A 424 2.82 -8.27 -10.28
C HIS A 424 2.65 -9.74 -9.89
N LEU A 425 2.64 -10.63 -10.88
CA LEU A 425 2.58 -12.06 -10.61
C LEU A 425 3.92 -12.55 -10.05
N THR A 426 3.88 -13.37 -9.01
CA THR A 426 5.04 -14.10 -8.48
C THR A 426 5.35 -15.31 -9.34
N GLY A 427 6.46 -16.00 -9.09
CA GLY A 427 6.78 -17.27 -9.76
C GLY A 427 5.63 -18.28 -9.79
N PRO A 428 5.06 -18.65 -8.62
CA PRO A 428 3.89 -19.52 -8.56
C PRO A 428 2.70 -19.02 -9.39
N GLY A 429 2.45 -17.70 -9.40
CA GLY A 429 1.38 -17.11 -10.21
C GLY A 429 1.66 -17.16 -11.72
N LEU A 430 2.93 -17.02 -12.12
CA LEU A 430 3.37 -17.13 -13.52
C LEU A 430 3.29 -18.57 -14.03
N GLU A 431 3.63 -19.55 -13.20
CA GLU A 431 3.53 -20.98 -13.54
C GLU A 431 2.09 -21.39 -13.89
N LEU A 432 1.08 -20.83 -13.20
CA LEU A 432 -0.34 -21.04 -13.55
C LEU A 432 -0.68 -20.51 -14.96
N CYS A 433 0.05 -19.52 -15.45
CA CYS A 433 -0.17 -18.91 -16.76
C CYS A 433 0.56 -19.64 -17.89
N ASP A 434 1.55 -20.47 -17.60
CA ASP A 434 2.37 -21.17 -18.60
C ASP A 434 1.55 -22.02 -19.60
N PRO A 435 0.49 -22.74 -19.20
CA PRO A 435 -0.37 -23.45 -20.16
C PRO A 435 -0.99 -22.51 -21.22
N ILE A 436 -1.36 -21.29 -20.82
CA ILE A 436 -1.93 -20.29 -21.73
C ILE A 436 -0.83 -19.78 -22.67
N PHE A 437 0.34 -19.43 -22.15
CA PHE A 437 1.47 -18.99 -22.96
C PHE A 437 1.93 -20.07 -23.95
N SER A 438 1.99 -21.33 -23.51
CA SER A 438 2.33 -22.48 -24.35
C SER A 438 1.33 -22.67 -25.50
N LYS A 439 0.03 -22.49 -25.22
CA LYS A 439 -1.01 -22.51 -26.26
C LYS A 439 -0.82 -21.37 -27.27
N LEU A 440 -0.55 -20.14 -26.80
CA LEU A 440 -0.31 -18.98 -27.67
C LEU A 440 0.92 -19.19 -28.56
N ALA A 441 2.04 -19.64 -27.99
CA ALA A 441 3.25 -19.89 -28.75
C ALA A 441 3.05 -20.95 -29.83
N ARG A 442 2.38 -22.07 -29.51
CA ARG A 442 2.05 -23.11 -30.50
C ARG A 442 1.16 -22.59 -31.62
N GLU A 443 0.14 -21.83 -31.28
CA GLU A 443 -0.74 -21.22 -32.28
C GLU A 443 0.02 -20.29 -33.22
N ILE A 444 0.90 -19.45 -32.67
CA ILE A 444 1.75 -18.55 -33.44
C ILE A 444 2.66 -19.36 -34.37
N MET A 445 3.42 -20.31 -33.83
CA MET A 445 4.36 -21.12 -34.61
C MET A 445 3.68 -21.95 -35.71
N ASN A 446 2.40 -22.30 -35.56
CA ASN A 446 1.64 -23.02 -36.59
C ASN A 446 1.01 -22.08 -37.65
N SER A 447 1.01 -20.77 -37.42
CA SER A 447 0.38 -19.76 -38.28
C SER A 447 1.34 -19.07 -39.25
N PHE A 448 2.65 -19.34 -39.13
CA PHE A 448 3.74 -18.84 -39.95
C PHE A 448 4.59 -20.01 -40.44
#